data_AF-A0A7C3RC85-F1
#
_entry.id   AF-A0A7C3RC85-F1
#
_cell.length_a   1.000
_cell.length_b   1.000
_cell.length_c   1.000
_cell.angle_alpha   90.00
_cell.angle_beta   90.00
_cell.angle_gamma   90.00
#
_symmetry.space_group_name_H-M   'P 1'
#
loop_
_entity.id
_entity.type
_entity.pdbx_description
1 polymer ?
#
loop_
_entity_poly.entity_id
_entity_poly.type
_entity_poly.pdbx_seq_one_letter_code
_entity_poly.pdbx_strand_id
1 'polypeptide(L)'
;MTLEIISDTHSKHEFLTLKGADVLIHCGDFCTRGHREEIMDFLEWFSAQEHEHKILIAGNHDLWLEEMSQQEGIKEDFRAFIYRTYQVIYLNDDSVSIRNLNFYGSPYSVTFYDWAFMESEEKLYERYKKIP
;
A
#
# COMPACT_ATOMS: atom_id res chain seq x y z
N MET A 1 15.05 -7.71 -13.68
CA MET A 1 13.78 -7.34 -13.06
C MET A 1 13.68 -5.82 -13.13
N THR A 2 12.65 -5.28 -13.77
CA THR A 2 12.37 -3.85 -13.86
C THR A 2 11.25 -3.48 -12.90
N LEU A 3 11.28 -2.25 -12.40
CA LEU A 3 10.28 -1.72 -11.48
C LEU A 3 9.62 -0.50 -12.12
N GLU A 4 8.29 -0.41 -12.01
CA GLU A 4 7.55 0.81 -12.26
C GLU A 4 6.95 1.27 -10.92
N ILE A 5 7.26 2.49 -10.50
CA ILE A 5 6.96 2.98 -9.16
C ILE A 5 6.15 4.27 -9.29
N ILE A 6 5.01 4.30 -8.62
CA ILE A 6 4.08 5.43 -8.57
C ILE A 6 3.68 5.70 -7.10
N SER A 7 3.09 6.84 -6.84
CA SER A 7 2.62 7.25 -5.51
C SER A 7 1.63 8.41 -5.66
N ASP A 8 0.90 8.73 -4.59
CA ASP A 8 0.14 9.99 -4.46
C ASP A 8 -0.86 10.20 -5.61
N THR A 9 -1.49 9.12 -6.07
CA THR A 9 -2.43 9.23 -7.19
C THR A 9 -3.72 9.95 -6.80
N HIS A 10 -4.10 9.98 -5.52
CA HIS A 10 -5.27 10.71 -5.01
C HIS A 10 -6.51 10.59 -5.91
N SER A 11 -6.93 9.36 -6.18
CA SER A 11 -8.10 9.02 -7.01
C SER A 11 -8.00 9.47 -8.47
N LYS A 12 -6.78 9.74 -8.97
CA LYS A 12 -6.49 10.15 -10.36
C LYS A 12 -5.71 9.07 -11.13
N HIS A 13 -5.76 7.83 -10.68
CA HIS A 13 -5.02 6.71 -11.27
C HIS A 13 -5.42 6.45 -12.74
N GLU A 14 -6.67 6.73 -13.12
CA GLU A 14 -7.15 6.67 -14.52
C GLU A 14 -6.43 7.62 -15.49
N PHE A 15 -5.75 8.66 -14.99
CA PHE A 15 -4.96 9.58 -15.82
C PHE A 15 -3.52 9.11 -16.05
N LEU A 16 -3.11 8.01 -15.45
CA LEU A 16 -1.78 7.46 -15.62
C LEU A 16 -1.72 6.55 -16.85
N THR A 17 -0.63 6.67 -17.59
CA THR A 17 -0.24 5.68 -18.61
C THR A 17 1.00 4.97 -18.10
N LEU A 18 0.82 3.72 -17.66
CA LEU A 18 1.92 2.88 -17.19
C LEU A 18 2.66 2.28 -18.39
N LYS A 19 3.98 2.20 -18.29
CA LYS A 19 4.87 1.72 -19.35
C LYS A 19 5.07 0.21 -19.32
N GLY A 20 4.71 -0.44 -18.22
CA GLY A 20 4.90 -1.87 -18.01
C GLY A 20 6.28 -2.18 -17.43
N ALA A 21 6.31 -3.07 -16.43
CA ALA A 21 7.51 -3.59 -15.79
C ALA A 21 7.22 -4.97 -15.16
N ASP A 22 8.26 -5.64 -14.66
CA ASP A 22 8.06 -6.90 -13.91
C ASP A 22 7.23 -6.67 -12.63
N VAL A 23 7.46 -5.54 -11.94
CA VAL A 23 6.77 -5.20 -10.68
C VAL A 23 6.26 -3.77 -10.72
N LEU A 24 4.97 -3.59 -10.44
CA LEU A 24 4.35 -2.29 -10.15
C LEU A 24 4.34 -2.05 -8.65
N ILE A 25 4.75 -0.86 -8.21
CA ILE A 25 4.76 -0.46 -6.80
C ILE A 25 4.01 0.85 -6.65
N HIS A 26 3.02 0.89 -5.75
CA HIS A 26 2.38 2.14 -5.32
C HIS A 26 2.75 2.47 -3.87
N CYS A 27 3.34 3.63 -3.65
CA CYS A 27 3.92 4.04 -2.37
C CYS A 27 2.96 4.79 -1.43
N GLY A 28 1.66 4.47 -1.48
CA GLY A 28 0.63 5.12 -0.65
C GLY A 28 -0.02 6.37 -1.27
N ASP A 29 -1.05 6.88 -0.59
CA ASP A 29 -1.83 8.08 -0.96
C ASP A 29 -2.56 7.94 -2.30
N PHE A 30 -3.15 6.77 -2.52
CA PHE A 30 -3.97 6.54 -3.71
C PHE A 30 -5.40 7.05 -3.56
N CYS A 31 -5.88 7.30 -2.34
CA CYS A 31 -7.19 7.90 -2.09
C CYS A 31 -7.12 9.43 -1.94
N THR A 32 -8.25 10.11 -2.15
CA THR A 32 -8.39 11.52 -1.78
C THR A 32 -8.91 11.66 -0.35
N ARG A 33 -9.94 10.88 0.02
CA ARG A 33 -10.60 10.97 1.33
C ARG A 33 -10.49 9.68 2.15
N GLY A 34 -9.95 8.61 1.58
CA GLY A 34 -9.73 7.34 2.27
C GLY A 34 -10.99 6.52 2.49
N HIS A 35 -12.05 6.78 1.72
CA HIS A 35 -13.29 6.01 1.81
C HIS A 35 -13.13 4.63 1.17
N ARG A 36 -13.93 3.67 1.64
CA ARG A 36 -13.93 2.30 1.13
C ARG A 36 -14.10 2.26 -0.38
N GLU A 37 -15.00 3.07 -0.94
CA GLU A 37 -15.28 3.10 -2.38
C GLU A 37 -14.05 3.51 -3.19
N GLU A 38 -13.27 4.49 -2.72
CA GLU A 38 -12.03 4.92 -3.39
C GLU A 38 -10.96 3.83 -3.38
N ILE A 39 -10.88 3.08 -2.28
CA ILE A 39 -9.91 1.98 -2.16
C ILE A 39 -10.29 0.83 -3.09
N MET A 40 -11.58 0.48 -3.17
CA MET A 40 -12.04 -0.58 -4.06
C MET A 40 -11.85 -0.19 -5.53
N ASP A 41 -12.19 1.05 -5.90
CA ASP A 41 -11.96 1.63 -7.23
C ASP A 41 -10.48 1.57 -7.62
N PHE A 42 -9.59 2.03 -6.74
CA PHE A 42 -8.15 1.94 -6.97
C PHE A 42 -7.66 0.49 -7.08
N LEU A 43 -8.10 -0.43 -6.22
CA LEU A 43 -7.68 -1.83 -6.27
C LEU A 43 -8.14 -2.52 -7.56
N GLU A 44 -9.34 -2.20 -8.05
CA GLU A 44 -9.82 -2.66 -9.36
C GLU A 44 -8.89 -2.18 -10.47
N TRP A 45 -8.61 -0.88 -10.54
CA TRP A 45 -7.66 -0.33 -11.52
C TRP A 45 -6.25 -0.93 -11.40
N PHE A 46 -5.71 -1.00 -10.18
CA PHE A 46 -4.33 -1.44 -9.92
C PHE A 46 -4.13 -2.92 -10.25
N SER A 47 -5.14 -3.75 -9.96
CA SER A 47 -5.12 -5.18 -10.28
C SER A 47 -5.13 -5.46 -11.79
N ALA A 48 -5.79 -4.60 -12.57
CA ALA A 48 -5.97 -4.74 -14.01
C ALA A 48 -4.70 -4.42 -14.83
N GLN A 49 -3.68 -3.81 -14.21
CA GLN A 49 -2.43 -3.46 -14.89
C GLN A 49 -1.67 -4.73 -15.35
N GLU A 50 -0.91 -4.64 -16.44
CA GLU A 50 -0.26 -5.80 -17.07
C GLU A 50 0.94 -6.37 -16.29
N HIS A 51 1.40 -5.69 -15.23
CA HIS A 51 2.54 -6.10 -14.42
C HIS A 51 2.32 -7.46 -13.75
N GLU A 52 3.37 -8.29 -13.74
CA GLU A 52 3.36 -9.66 -13.17
C GLU A 52 3.07 -9.61 -11.66
N HIS A 53 3.70 -8.65 -10.97
CA HIS A 53 3.49 -8.43 -9.54
C HIS A 53 3.08 -6.98 -9.26
N LYS A 54 2.22 -6.80 -8.25
CA LYS A 54 1.76 -5.51 -7.76
C LYS A 54 1.98 -5.42 -6.26
N ILE A 55 2.78 -4.45 -5.83
CA ILE A 55 3.03 -4.16 -4.41
C ILE A 55 2.36 -2.84 -4.06
N LEU A 56 1.66 -2.84 -2.93
CA LEU A 56 0.94 -1.68 -2.43
C LEU A 56 1.32 -1.44 -0.97
N ILE A 57 1.58 -0.18 -0.61
CA ILE A 57 1.46 0.29 0.78
C ILE A 57 0.37 1.34 0.84
N ALA A 58 -0.17 1.56 2.04
CA ALA A 58 -1.04 2.69 2.32
C ALA A 58 -0.21 3.96 2.54
N GLY A 59 -0.85 5.11 2.44
CA GLY A 59 -0.36 6.41 2.91
C GLY A 59 -1.35 7.07 3.86
N ASN A 60 -1.11 8.33 4.19
CA ASN A 60 -1.90 9.08 5.16
C ASN A 60 -3.33 9.43 4.69
N HIS A 61 -3.61 9.38 3.39
CA HIS A 61 -4.95 9.57 2.84
C HIS A 61 -5.80 8.28 2.82
N ASP A 62 -5.23 7.11 3.12
CA ASP A 62 -5.90 5.82 2.96
C ASP A 62 -6.57 5.34 4.26
N LEU A 63 -7.41 6.20 4.86
CA LEU A 63 -8.01 6.03 6.20
C LEU A 63 -8.67 4.67 6.45
N TRP A 64 -9.50 4.17 5.53
CA TRP A 64 -10.16 2.88 5.73
C TRP A 64 -9.17 1.69 5.70
N LEU A 65 -8.00 1.83 5.03
CA LEU A 65 -6.94 0.81 5.15
C LEU A 65 -6.35 0.76 6.55
N GLU A 66 -6.23 1.89 7.25
CA GLU A 66 -5.75 1.91 8.63
C GLU A 66 -6.73 1.18 9.54
N GLU A 67 -8.02 1.48 9.44
CA GLU A 67 -9.09 0.84 10.22
C GLU A 67 -9.02 -0.69 10.07
N MET A 68 -8.96 -1.20 8.84
CA MET A 68 -8.89 -2.64 8.58
C MET A 68 -7.55 -3.27 8.98
N SER A 69 -6.47 -2.50 8.98
CA SER A 69 -5.13 -2.99 9.35
C SER A 69 -4.89 -3.03 10.86
N GLN A 70 -5.62 -2.24 11.65
CA GLN A 70 -5.48 -2.16 13.10
C GLN A 70 -6.51 -3.03 13.85
N GLN A 71 -7.56 -3.50 13.19
CA GLN A 71 -8.58 -4.32 13.82
C GLN A 71 -8.11 -5.78 14.00
N GLU A 72 -7.93 -6.18 15.25
CA GLU A 72 -7.53 -7.55 15.62
C GLU A 72 -8.52 -8.59 15.08
N GLY A 73 -7.98 -9.67 14.52
CA GLY A 73 -8.75 -10.72 13.84
C GLY A 73 -9.25 -10.34 12.44
N ILE A 74 -9.08 -9.10 11.98
CA ILE A 74 -9.41 -8.67 10.61
C ILE A 74 -8.16 -8.47 9.77
N LYS A 75 -7.07 -7.95 10.33
CA LYS A 75 -5.88 -7.53 9.55
C LYS A 75 -5.30 -8.64 8.65
N GLU A 76 -5.17 -9.88 9.13
CA GLU A 76 -4.69 -11.01 8.32
C GLU A 76 -5.69 -11.38 7.23
N ASP A 77 -6.97 -11.46 7.58
CA ASP A 77 -8.06 -11.79 6.66
C ASP A 77 -8.19 -10.73 5.56
N PHE A 78 -7.97 -9.46 5.91
CA PHE A 78 -8.03 -8.34 4.99
C PHE A 78 -6.85 -8.32 4.01
N ARG A 79 -5.62 -8.56 4.49
CA ARG A 79 -4.45 -8.77 3.60
C ARG A 79 -4.69 -9.94 2.65
N ALA A 80 -5.19 -11.07 3.18
CA ALA A 80 -5.52 -12.24 2.38
C ALA A 80 -6.65 -11.96 1.37
N PHE A 81 -7.64 -11.16 1.75
CA PHE A 81 -8.72 -10.72 0.87
C PHE A 81 -8.20 -9.87 -0.29
N ILE A 82 -7.33 -8.88 -0.03
CA ILE A 82 -6.71 -8.06 -1.07
C ILE A 82 -5.96 -8.96 -2.06
N TYR A 83 -5.12 -9.86 -1.55
CA TYR A 83 -4.36 -10.76 -2.41
C TYR A 83 -5.27 -11.69 -3.22
N ARG A 84 -6.23 -12.39 -2.60
CA ARG A 84 -7.09 -13.36 -3.30
C ARG A 84 -8.03 -12.73 -4.32
N THR A 85 -8.43 -11.48 -4.10
CA THR A 85 -9.40 -10.79 -4.95
C THR A 85 -8.72 -10.01 -6.07
N TYR A 86 -7.62 -9.33 -5.76
CA TYR A 86 -6.97 -8.37 -6.65
C TYR A 86 -5.59 -8.82 -7.12
N GLN A 87 -5.04 -9.90 -6.57
CA GLN A 87 -3.65 -10.33 -6.80
C GLN A 87 -2.64 -9.20 -6.50
N VAL A 88 -2.97 -8.38 -5.49
CA VAL A 88 -2.15 -7.27 -4.99
C VAL A 88 -1.49 -7.67 -3.68
N ILE A 89 -0.18 -7.46 -3.59
CA ILE A 89 0.60 -7.70 -2.37
C ILE A 89 0.60 -6.40 -1.57
N TYR A 90 -0.34 -6.29 -0.64
CA TYR A 90 -0.35 -5.18 0.32
C TYR A 90 0.76 -5.42 1.37
N LEU A 91 1.56 -4.43 1.71
CA LEU A 91 2.58 -4.48 2.77
C LEU A 91 2.25 -3.44 3.85
N ASN A 92 2.29 -3.86 5.12
CA ASN A 92 2.13 -2.99 6.26
C ASN A 92 3.05 -3.49 7.38
N ASP A 93 4.23 -2.88 7.47
CA ASP A 93 5.37 -3.36 8.26
C ASP A 93 5.72 -4.83 7.98
N ASP A 94 5.60 -5.22 6.71
CA ASP A 94 5.80 -6.58 6.23
C ASP A 94 6.68 -6.59 4.98
N SER A 95 7.12 -7.77 4.59
CA SER A 95 7.98 -7.97 3.44
C SER A 95 7.47 -9.04 2.50
N VAL A 96 7.91 -8.95 1.24
CA VAL A 96 7.75 -10.01 0.25
C VAL A 96 9.04 -10.18 -0.52
N SER A 97 9.40 -11.43 -0.81
CA SER A 97 10.50 -11.76 -1.71
C SER A 97 9.94 -12.04 -3.10
N ILE A 98 10.38 -11.28 -4.09
CA ILE A 98 10.07 -11.52 -5.50
C ILE A 98 11.38 -11.78 -6.22
N ARG A 99 11.51 -13.00 -6.75
CA ARG A 99 12.77 -13.53 -7.29
C ARG A 99 13.86 -13.46 -6.20
N ASN A 100 14.92 -12.68 -6.40
CA ASN A 100 16.03 -12.53 -5.44
C ASN A 100 16.06 -11.15 -4.75
N LEU A 101 14.99 -10.35 -4.85
CA LEU A 101 14.87 -9.07 -4.14
C LEU A 101 13.80 -9.16 -3.05
N ASN A 102 14.13 -8.60 -1.89
CA ASN A 102 13.21 -8.41 -0.79
C ASN A 102 12.66 -7.00 -0.82
N PHE A 103 11.35 -6.87 -0.75
CA PHE A 103 10.63 -5.61 -0.64
C PHE A 103 10.08 -5.54 0.77
N TYR A 104 10.34 -4.44 1.47
CA TYR A 104 9.75 -4.12 2.76
C TYR A 104 8.91 -2.86 2.60
N GLY A 105 7.71 -2.85 3.17
CA GLY A 105 6.77 -1.72 3.07
C GLY A 105 6.19 -1.34 4.42
N SER A 106 6.26 -0.05 4.75
CA SER A 106 5.62 0.54 5.92
C SER A 106 4.80 1.76 5.48
N PRO A 107 3.52 1.87 5.87
CA PRO A 107 2.68 3.02 5.55
C PRO A 107 2.89 4.20 6.52
N TYR A 108 3.67 4.00 7.59
CA TYR A 108 3.69 4.94 8.69
C TYR A 108 4.50 6.20 8.37
N SER A 109 4.02 7.35 8.85
CA SER A 109 4.73 8.63 8.76
C SER A 109 4.65 9.40 10.08
N VAL A 110 5.49 10.43 10.23
CA VAL A 110 5.53 11.25 11.44
C VAL A 110 4.20 11.98 11.58
N THR A 111 3.60 11.95 12.77
CA THR A 111 2.33 12.64 13.04
C THR A 111 2.35 14.10 12.59
N PHE A 112 1.48 14.41 11.62
CA PHE A 112 1.06 15.77 11.30
C PHE A 112 -0.44 15.76 11.03
N TYR A 113 -1.18 16.70 11.64
CA TYR A 113 -2.65 16.68 11.66
C TYR A 113 -3.23 15.32 12.13
N ASP A 114 -4.45 15.01 11.72
CA ASP A 114 -5.20 13.81 12.08
C ASP A 114 -5.47 13.01 10.80
N TRP A 115 -4.46 12.24 10.39
CA TRP A 115 -4.46 11.44 9.16
C TRP A 115 -4.08 9.99 9.49
N ALA A 116 -4.28 9.10 8.50
CA ALA A 116 -3.99 7.68 8.64
C ALA A 116 -2.50 7.40 8.86
N PHE A 117 -2.19 6.29 9.53
CA PHE A 117 -0.84 5.75 9.67
C PHE A 117 0.18 6.74 10.25
N MET A 118 -0.28 7.60 11.16
CA MET A 118 0.55 8.59 11.83
C MET A 118 1.10 8.04 13.14
N GLU A 119 2.37 8.30 13.42
CA GLU A 119 3.01 7.87 14.66
C GLU A 119 4.10 8.85 15.10
N SER A 120 4.41 8.90 16.40
CA SER A 120 5.45 9.79 16.92
C SER A 120 6.83 9.41 16.37
N GLU A 121 7.73 10.38 16.21
CA GLU A 121 9.11 10.13 15.77
C GLU A 121 9.81 9.06 16.60
N GLU A 122 9.61 9.05 17.92
CA GLU A 122 10.18 8.05 18.83
C GLU A 122 9.68 6.64 18.51
N LYS A 123 8.37 6.47 18.31
CA LYS A 123 7.79 5.16 17.99
C LYS A 123 8.13 4.71 16.57
N LEU A 124 8.24 5.63 15.62
CA LEU A 124 8.73 5.35 14.26
C LEU A 124 10.19 4.91 14.27
N TYR A 125 11.03 5.54 15.07
CA TYR A 125 12.42 5.14 15.24
C TYR A 125 12.52 3.68 15.72
N GLU A 126 11.74 3.30 16.73
CA GLU A 126 11.70 1.91 17.20
C GLU A 126 11.04 0.95 16.20
N ARG A 127 10.07 1.41 15.42
CA ARG A 127 9.46 0.63 14.33
C ARG A 127 10.49 0.31 13.25
N TYR A 128 11.23 1.31 12.79
CA TYR A 128 12.16 1.18 11.66
C TYR A 128 13.45 0.43 11.97
N LYS A 129 13.81 0.26 13.25
CA LYS A 129 14.86 -0.70 13.65
C LYS A 129 14.56 -2.15 13.28
N LYS A 130 13.28 -2.49 13.02
CA LYS A 130 12.84 -3.85 12.70
C LYS A 130 12.91 -4.17 11.21
N ILE A 131 13.25 -3.18 10.38
CA ILE A 131 13.43 -3.38 8.94
C ILE A 131 14.63 -4.31 8.73
N PRO A 132 14.47 -5.41 7.98
CA PRO A 132 15.50 -6.46 7.81
C PRO A 132 16.69 -6.03 6.95
#